data_AF-A0A835U6Q2-F1
#
_entry.id   AF-A0A835U6Q2-F1
#
_cell.length_a   1.000
_cell.length_b   1.000
_cell.length_c   1.000
_cell.angle_alpha   90.00
_cell.angle_beta   90.00
_cell.angle_gamma   90.00
#
_symmetry.space_group_name_H-M   'P 1'
#
loop_
_entity.id
_entity.type
_entity.pdbx_description
1 polymer ?
#
loop_
_entity_poly.entity_id
_entity_poly.type
_entity_poly.pdbx_seq_one_letter_code
_entity_poly.pdbx_strand_id
1 'polypeptide(L)'
;DEKLAFWINIYNALIMHAYLAYGVPRSDVKHFSLMQKACYTVGGQCFSAVDIEFVILKMKPPVHRQQIALILALHKFKVSEEHKKFSIDCCERLALFALSCGMYSCPAVRIFTADNVQAELQKSMKDYIQASIGINDKGKLLVPQLLYCFAKGVVEDSLLVDWICRHLNPEQAAVVRGLTQRKRLLGVRSFSVIPFDSRFRYLFMPHNKNLSELKQSSKLEAHCG
;
A
#
# COMPACT_ATOMS: atom_id res chain seq x y z
N ASP A 1 -8.09 5.31 -17.71
CA ASP A 1 -7.12 4.22 -17.52
C ASP A 1 -5.69 4.56 -17.90
N GLU A 2 -5.40 5.09 -19.10
CA GLU A 2 -4.04 5.48 -19.52
C GLU A 2 -3.30 6.38 -18.51
N LYS A 3 -3.91 7.51 -18.13
CA LYS A 3 -3.34 8.43 -17.13
C LYS A 3 -3.08 7.73 -15.79
N LEU A 4 -3.99 6.87 -15.36
CA LEU A 4 -3.88 6.17 -14.07
C LEU A 4 -2.70 5.20 -14.08
N ALA A 5 -2.59 4.35 -15.10
CA ALA A 5 -1.49 3.41 -15.26
C ALA A 5 -0.15 4.16 -15.34
N PHE A 6 -0.09 5.21 -16.17
CA PHE A 6 1.08 6.06 -16.32
C PHE A 6 1.54 6.64 -14.97
N TRP A 7 0.65 7.32 -14.25
CA TRP A 7 1.04 8.00 -13.02
C TRP A 7 1.38 7.06 -11.86
N ILE A 8 0.74 5.89 -11.77
CA ILE A 8 1.14 4.85 -10.80
C ILE A 8 2.57 4.38 -11.09
N ASN A 9 2.89 4.08 -12.35
CA ASN A 9 4.23 3.63 -12.73
C ASN A 9 5.27 4.73 -12.47
N ILE A 10 4.98 5.97 -12.86
CA ILE A 10 5.88 7.12 -12.66
C ILE A 10 6.11 7.37 -11.17
N TYR A 11 5.08 7.30 -10.33
CA TYR A 11 5.24 7.41 -8.87
C TYR A 11 6.18 6.34 -8.33
N ASN A 12 5.92 5.06 -8.64
CA ASN A 12 6.72 3.96 -8.13
C ASN A 12 8.19 4.06 -8.60
N ALA A 13 8.42 4.40 -9.87
CA ALA A 13 9.75 4.65 -10.41
C ALA A 13 10.45 5.82 -9.72
N LEU A 14 9.73 6.91 -9.49
CA LEU A 14 10.27 8.11 -8.85
C LEU A 14 10.65 7.87 -7.39
N ILE A 15 9.84 7.14 -6.61
CA ILE A 15 10.21 6.76 -5.24
C ILE A 15 11.47 5.87 -5.26
N MET A 16 11.52 4.85 -6.12
CA MET A 16 12.71 3.99 -6.23
C MET A 16 13.96 4.82 -6.57
N HIS A 17 13.86 5.71 -7.55
CA HIS A 17 14.94 6.61 -7.94
C HIS A 17 15.36 7.52 -6.78
N ALA A 18 14.41 8.09 -6.04
CA ALA A 18 14.69 8.97 -4.91
C ALA A 18 15.50 8.26 -3.82
N TYR A 19 15.16 7.00 -3.50
CA TYR A 19 15.89 6.20 -2.53
C TYR A 19 17.30 5.86 -3.00
N LEU A 20 17.51 5.61 -4.29
CA LEU A 20 18.84 5.37 -4.86
C LEU A 20 19.70 6.64 -4.87
N ALA A 21 19.11 7.79 -5.23
CA ALA A 21 19.84 9.05 -5.36
C ALA A 21 20.13 9.73 -4.02
N TYR A 22 19.21 9.62 -3.04
CA TYR A 22 19.28 10.37 -1.78
C TYR A 22 19.38 9.48 -0.53
N GLY A 23 19.32 8.16 -0.70
CA GLY A 23 19.37 7.18 0.39
C GLY A 23 18.03 6.97 1.10
N VAL A 24 18.03 5.99 2.02
CA VAL A 24 16.85 5.63 2.81
C VAL A 24 16.53 6.70 3.86
N PRO A 25 15.32 7.29 3.86
CA PRO A 25 14.92 8.28 4.86
C PRO A 25 14.79 7.63 6.24
N ARG A 26 15.26 8.33 7.28
CA ARG A 26 15.29 7.83 8.67
C ARG A 26 14.08 8.22 9.52
N SER A 27 13.11 8.94 8.96
CA SER A 27 11.86 9.33 9.63
C SER A 27 10.77 9.67 8.62
N ASP A 28 9.50 9.67 9.05
CA ASP A 28 8.36 10.04 8.19
C ASP A 28 8.50 11.48 7.65
N VAL A 29 9.00 12.42 8.46
CA VAL A 29 9.26 13.79 8.03
C VAL A 29 10.31 13.82 6.91
N LYS A 30 11.44 13.10 7.08
CA LYS A 30 12.47 13.02 6.04
C LYS A 30 11.98 12.30 4.79
N HIS A 31 11.13 11.29 4.94
CA HIS A 31 10.47 10.62 3.82
C HIS A 31 9.57 11.58 3.05
N PHE A 32 8.77 12.38 3.76
CA PHE A 32 7.92 13.38 3.12
C PHE A 32 8.74 14.46 2.40
N SER A 33 9.80 14.99 3.02
CA SER A 33 10.72 15.92 2.36
C SER A 33 11.39 15.32 1.13
N LEU A 34 11.74 14.04 1.18
CA LEU A 34 12.27 13.31 0.02
C LEU A 34 11.24 13.24 -1.11
N MET A 35 9.98 12.92 -0.80
CA MET A 35 8.90 12.89 -1.79
C MET A 35 8.62 14.25 -2.44
N GLN A 36 8.79 15.34 -1.68
CA GLN A 36 8.64 16.70 -2.22
C GLN A 36 9.81 17.08 -3.13
N LYS A 37 11.03 16.65 -2.79
CA LYS A 37 12.24 16.98 -3.54
C LYS A 37 12.39 16.14 -4.82
N ALA A 38 12.02 14.87 -4.77
CA ALA A 38 12.14 13.96 -5.91
C ALA A 38 11.09 14.32 -6.95
N CYS A 39 11.53 14.65 -8.16
CA CYS A 39 10.66 15.04 -9.26
C CYS A 39 11.08 14.46 -10.62
N TYR A 40 10.10 14.34 -11.52
CA TYR A 40 10.33 14.08 -12.93
C TYR A 40 9.63 15.15 -13.78
N THR A 41 10.22 15.44 -14.94
CA THR A 41 9.60 16.31 -15.94
C THR A 41 8.72 15.50 -16.88
N VAL A 42 7.43 15.82 -16.94
CA VAL A 42 6.44 15.19 -17.82
C VAL A 42 5.69 16.29 -18.56
N GLY A 43 5.68 16.26 -19.89
CA GLY A 43 4.97 17.28 -20.69
C GLY A 43 5.45 18.71 -20.42
N GLY A 44 6.75 18.89 -20.12
CA GLY A 44 7.35 20.19 -19.80
C GLY A 44 7.10 20.68 -18.36
N GLN A 45 6.37 19.93 -17.54
CA GLN A 45 6.03 20.29 -16.17
C GLN A 45 6.74 19.38 -15.17
N CYS A 46 7.11 19.92 -14.00
CA CYS A 46 7.86 19.21 -12.98
C CYS A 46 6.92 18.65 -11.92
N PHE A 47 6.86 17.32 -11.79
CA PHE A 47 5.98 16.64 -10.83
C PHE A 47 6.79 15.93 -9.76
N SER A 48 6.59 16.33 -8.50
CA SER A 48 7.12 15.61 -7.34
C SER A 48 6.31 14.35 -7.03
N ALA A 49 6.85 13.45 -6.22
CA ALA A 49 6.08 12.27 -5.78
C ALA A 49 4.84 12.68 -4.95
N VAL A 50 4.93 13.78 -4.19
CA VAL A 50 3.79 14.37 -3.47
C VAL A 50 2.73 14.90 -4.45
N ASP A 51 3.15 15.58 -5.53
CA ASP A 51 2.20 16.03 -6.56
C ASP A 51 1.50 14.85 -7.20
N ILE A 52 2.24 13.80 -7.56
CA ILE A 52 1.65 12.62 -8.21
C ILE A 52 0.63 11.96 -7.29
N GLU A 53 0.96 11.72 -6.02
CA GLU A 53 0.07 11.03 -5.09
C GLU A 53 -1.19 11.85 -4.75
N PHE A 54 -1.03 13.11 -4.33
CA PHE A 54 -2.14 13.87 -3.75
C PHE A 54 -2.87 14.77 -4.74
N VAL A 55 -2.20 15.23 -5.79
CA VAL A 55 -2.78 16.14 -6.79
C VAL A 55 -3.25 15.39 -8.02
N ILE A 56 -2.37 14.56 -8.59
CA ILE A 56 -2.63 13.89 -9.87
C ILE A 56 -3.53 12.68 -9.67
N LEU A 57 -3.20 11.81 -8.73
CA LEU A 57 -3.98 10.62 -8.36
C LEU A 57 -5.11 10.93 -7.36
N LYS A 58 -5.13 12.16 -6.83
CA LYS A 58 -6.16 12.65 -5.89
C LYS A 58 -6.30 11.76 -4.65
N MET A 59 -5.20 11.15 -4.18
CA MET A 59 -5.22 10.34 -2.96
C MET A 59 -5.57 11.21 -1.75
N LYS A 60 -6.32 10.61 -0.82
CA LYS A 60 -6.63 11.26 0.45
C LYS A 60 -5.43 11.17 1.40
N PRO A 61 -5.23 12.13 2.30
CA PRO A 61 -4.22 12.04 3.34
C PRO A 61 -4.27 10.68 4.06
N PRO A 62 -3.14 9.97 4.18
CA PRO A 62 -3.11 8.61 4.70
C PRO A 62 -3.37 8.60 6.20
N VAL A 63 -4.55 8.17 6.63
CA VAL A 63 -4.91 8.04 8.06
C VAL A 63 -4.00 7.06 8.81
N HIS A 64 -3.40 6.10 8.08
CA HIS A 64 -2.42 5.16 8.61
C HIS A 64 -1.02 5.76 8.80
N ARG A 65 -0.77 7.00 8.33
CA ARG A 65 0.49 7.76 8.52
C ARG A 65 0.20 9.13 9.11
N GLN A 66 -0.12 9.16 10.40
CA GLN A 66 -0.61 10.35 11.11
C GLN A 66 0.30 11.58 10.95
N GLN A 67 1.63 11.40 10.98
CA GLN A 67 2.58 12.51 10.81
C GLN A 67 2.46 13.16 9.43
N ILE A 68 2.34 12.36 8.36
CA ILE A 68 2.12 12.89 7.01
C ILE A 68 0.75 13.53 6.88
N ALA A 69 -0.29 12.89 7.41
CA ALA A 69 -1.62 13.48 7.39
C ALA A 69 -1.64 14.87 8.04
N LEU A 70 -0.92 15.05 9.14
CA LEU A 70 -0.75 16.35 9.80
C LEU A 70 0.03 17.34 8.92
N ILE A 71 1.14 16.92 8.32
CA ILE A 71 1.93 17.78 7.41
C ILE A 71 1.07 18.25 6.24
N LEU A 72 0.30 17.36 5.61
CA LEU A 72 -0.62 17.66 4.51
C LEU A 72 -1.76 18.61 4.93
N ALA A 73 -2.27 18.47 6.16
CA ALA A 73 -3.30 19.36 6.69
C ALA A 73 -2.77 20.79 6.92
N LEU A 74 -1.50 20.92 7.31
CA LEU A 74 -0.84 22.20 7.56
C LEU A 74 -0.28 22.84 6.28
N HIS A 75 0.04 22.05 5.26
CA HIS A 75 0.60 22.53 4.00
C HIS A 75 -0.47 22.59 2.90
N LYS A 76 -0.90 23.81 2.55
CA LYS A 76 -1.67 24.03 1.33
C LYS A 76 -0.73 23.96 0.12
N PHE A 77 -0.73 22.86 -0.61
CA PHE A 77 -0.02 22.76 -1.88
C PHE A 77 -0.49 23.87 -2.83
N LYS A 78 0.43 24.71 -3.30
CA LYS A 78 0.17 25.56 -4.46
C LYS A 78 0.16 24.66 -5.69
N VAL A 79 -1.00 24.04 -5.93
CA VAL A 79 -1.22 23.26 -7.14
C VAL A 79 -1.41 24.23 -8.29
N SER A 80 -0.48 24.24 -9.25
CA SER A 80 -0.67 24.96 -10.51
C SER A 80 -1.88 24.42 -11.26
N GLU A 81 -2.69 25.30 -11.87
CA GLU A 81 -3.77 24.89 -12.78
C GLU A 81 -3.23 24.03 -13.94
N GLU A 82 -1.95 24.19 -14.30
CA GLU A 82 -1.29 23.36 -15.30
C GLU A 82 -1.14 21.90 -14.83
N HIS A 83 -0.78 21.67 -13.56
CA HIS A 83 -0.69 20.31 -13.00
C HIS A 83 -2.05 19.61 -12.97
N LYS A 84 -3.14 20.34 -12.71
CA LYS A 84 -4.50 19.77 -12.69
C LYS A 84 -4.93 19.19 -14.04
N LYS A 85 -4.39 19.67 -15.16
CA LYS A 85 -4.69 19.13 -16.50
C LYS A 85 -4.20 17.67 -16.66
N PHE A 86 -3.19 17.29 -15.90
CA PHE A 86 -2.61 15.94 -15.90
C PHE A 86 -3.29 14.99 -14.93
N SER A 87 -4.11 15.51 -14.01
CA SER A 87 -4.85 14.70 -13.03
C SER A 87 -5.81 13.72 -13.70
N ILE A 88 -6.06 12.62 -12.98
CA ILE A 88 -7.16 11.70 -13.30
C ILE A 88 -8.50 12.33 -12.94
N ASP A 89 -9.59 11.93 -13.59
CA ASP A 89 -10.91 12.52 -13.39
C ASP A 89 -11.44 12.24 -11.98
N CYS A 90 -11.37 10.97 -11.56
CA CYS A 90 -11.83 10.49 -10.26
C CYS A 90 -10.72 9.76 -9.52
N CYS A 91 -10.69 9.91 -8.20
CA CYS A 91 -9.79 9.15 -7.32
C CYS A 91 -10.08 7.65 -7.43
N GLU A 92 -9.06 6.85 -7.78
CA GLU A 92 -9.15 5.39 -7.80
C GLU A 92 -8.71 4.82 -6.45
N ARG A 93 -9.64 4.28 -5.67
CA ARG A 93 -9.37 3.83 -4.29
C ARG A 93 -8.36 2.68 -4.24
N LEU A 94 -8.35 1.81 -5.26
CA LEU A 94 -7.44 0.67 -5.32
C LEU A 94 -6.00 1.08 -5.59
N ALA A 95 -5.75 2.31 -6.06
CA ALA A 95 -4.40 2.84 -6.25
C ALA A 95 -3.58 2.79 -4.94
N LEU A 96 -4.23 2.80 -3.77
CA LEU A 96 -3.58 2.58 -2.47
C LEU A 96 -2.77 1.27 -2.42
N PHE A 97 -3.22 0.21 -3.10
CA PHE A 97 -2.52 -1.07 -3.17
C PHE A 97 -1.52 -1.14 -4.33
N ALA A 98 -1.34 -0.06 -5.08
CA ALA A 98 -0.41 0.02 -6.21
C ALA A 98 0.74 1.00 -5.97
N LEU A 99 0.55 2.00 -5.11
CA LEU A 99 1.57 2.98 -4.75
C LEU A 99 2.47 2.42 -3.65
N SER A 100 3.73 2.16 -3.98
CA SER A 100 4.74 1.69 -3.03
C SER A 100 5.69 2.82 -2.66
N CYS A 101 5.55 3.30 -1.44
CA CYS A 101 6.34 4.36 -0.84
C CYS A 101 7.75 3.94 -0.37
N GLY A 102 8.12 2.67 -0.60
CA GLY A 102 9.37 2.04 -0.18
C GLY A 102 9.38 1.53 1.26
N MET A 103 8.26 1.54 1.97
CA MET A 103 8.16 1.12 3.37
C MET A 103 7.69 -0.34 3.52
N TYR A 104 7.96 -0.95 4.67
CA TYR A 104 7.69 -2.36 4.95
C TYR A 104 6.22 -2.72 4.83
N SER A 105 5.33 -1.83 5.28
CA SER A 105 3.87 -2.02 5.15
C SER A 105 3.29 -1.56 3.81
N CYS A 106 4.09 -0.99 2.90
CA CYS A 106 3.65 -0.59 1.56
C CYS A 106 3.45 -1.82 0.64
N PRO A 107 2.55 -1.74 -0.35
CA PRO A 107 2.30 -2.84 -1.28
C PRO A 107 3.51 -3.16 -2.16
N ALA A 108 3.51 -4.36 -2.74
CA ALA A 108 4.53 -4.79 -3.69
C ALA A 108 4.45 -3.95 -4.97
N VAL A 109 5.60 -3.67 -5.58
CA VAL A 109 5.67 -2.90 -6.83
C VAL A 109 5.21 -3.80 -7.99
N ARG A 110 4.35 -3.26 -8.85
CA ARG A 110 3.83 -3.89 -10.07
C ARG A 110 3.86 -2.89 -11.22
N ILE A 111 3.85 -3.40 -12.45
CA ILE A 111 3.79 -2.60 -13.67
C ILE A 111 2.34 -2.59 -14.16
N PHE A 112 1.81 -1.41 -14.46
CA PHE A 112 0.44 -1.21 -14.90
C PHE A 112 0.43 -0.79 -16.37
N THR A 113 -0.45 -1.38 -17.19
CA THR A 113 -0.71 -0.89 -18.55
C THR A 113 -2.13 -0.34 -18.65
N ALA A 114 -2.40 0.49 -19.64
CA ALA A 114 -3.72 1.07 -19.84
C ALA A 114 -4.79 -0.03 -20.01
N ASP A 115 -4.45 -1.09 -20.75
CA ASP A 115 -5.36 -2.18 -21.10
C ASP A 115 -5.85 -3.00 -19.90
N ASN A 116 -5.07 -3.05 -18.81
CA ASN A 116 -5.34 -3.95 -17.69
C ASN A 116 -5.31 -3.30 -16.30
N VAL A 117 -5.17 -1.97 -16.21
CA VAL A 117 -4.94 -1.26 -14.94
C VAL A 117 -5.95 -1.67 -13.87
N GLN A 118 -7.23 -1.78 -14.23
CA GLN A 118 -8.29 -2.16 -13.28
C GLN A 118 -8.12 -3.58 -12.74
N ALA A 119 -7.80 -4.54 -13.61
CA ALA A 119 -7.55 -5.93 -13.21
C ALA A 119 -6.27 -6.06 -12.36
N GLU A 120 -5.20 -5.35 -12.74
CA GLU A 120 -3.95 -5.34 -12.00
C GLU A 120 -4.09 -4.67 -10.63
N LEU A 121 -4.95 -3.66 -10.48
CA LEU A 121 -5.27 -3.03 -9.20
C LEU A 121 -5.99 -3.99 -8.25
N GLN A 122 -7.01 -4.71 -8.75
CA GLN A 122 -7.70 -5.76 -7.99
C GLN A 122 -6.75 -6.87 -7.56
N LYS A 123 -5.87 -7.29 -8.46
CA LYS A 123 -4.83 -8.28 -8.18
C LYS A 123 -3.85 -7.78 -7.13
N SER A 124 -3.38 -6.53 -7.24
CA SER A 124 -2.48 -5.91 -6.26
C SER A 124 -3.08 -5.87 -4.86
N MET A 125 -4.37 -5.53 -4.75
CA MET A 125 -5.10 -5.58 -3.49
C MET A 125 -5.17 -7.01 -2.93
N LYS A 126 -5.52 -7.99 -3.76
CA LYS A 126 -5.61 -9.39 -3.35
C LYS A 126 -4.27 -9.92 -2.85
N ASP A 127 -3.20 -9.68 -3.61
CA ASP A 127 -1.83 -10.08 -3.27
C ASP A 127 -1.38 -9.42 -1.96
N TYR A 128 -1.68 -8.12 -1.78
CA TYR A 128 -1.42 -7.42 -0.52
C TYR A 128 -2.13 -8.09 0.65
N ILE A 129 -3.43 -8.34 0.55
CA ILE A 129 -4.21 -8.97 1.63
C ILE A 129 -3.60 -10.33 1.99
N GLN A 130 -3.33 -11.17 0.99
CA GLN A 130 -2.79 -12.51 1.19
C GLN A 130 -1.40 -12.52 1.83
N ALA A 131 -0.55 -11.56 1.49
CA ALA A 131 0.82 -11.47 1.98
C ALA A 131 0.96 -10.79 3.35
N SER A 132 0.01 -9.93 3.73
CA SER A 132 0.17 -9.01 4.87
C SER A 132 -0.62 -9.41 6.11
N ILE A 133 -1.65 -10.25 5.98
CA ILE A 133 -2.35 -10.77 7.16
C ILE A 133 -1.51 -11.82 7.88
N GLY A 134 -1.66 -11.88 9.20
CA GLY A 134 -0.98 -12.88 10.03
C GLY A 134 -1.89 -13.42 11.12
N ILE A 135 -1.40 -14.41 11.86
CA ILE A 135 -2.07 -14.93 13.05
C ILE A 135 -1.03 -14.89 14.17
N ASN A 136 -1.41 -14.35 15.32
CA ASN A 136 -0.54 -14.40 16.50
C ASN A 136 -0.70 -15.72 17.27
N ASP A 137 0.16 -15.96 18.25
CA ASP A 137 0.18 -17.17 19.07
C ASP A 137 -1.14 -17.41 19.83
N LYS A 138 -1.93 -16.35 20.05
CA LYS A 138 -3.26 -16.41 20.66
C LYS A 138 -4.37 -16.71 19.64
N GLY A 139 -4.03 -17.09 18.41
CA GLY A 139 -4.98 -17.37 17.33
C GLY A 139 -5.81 -16.15 16.91
N LYS A 140 -5.28 -14.93 17.03
CA LYS A 140 -5.97 -13.69 16.62
C LYS A 140 -5.46 -13.26 15.25
N LEU A 141 -6.38 -12.88 14.36
CA LEU A 141 -6.02 -12.33 13.06
C LEU A 141 -5.31 -10.99 13.24
N LEU A 142 -4.17 -10.81 12.60
CA LEU A 142 -3.41 -9.58 12.51
C LEU A 142 -3.76 -8.91 11.19
N VAL A 143 -4.34 -7.72 11.26
CA VAL A 143 -4.78 -6.93 10.10
C VAL A 143 -3.91 -5.68 9.99
N PRO A 144 -3.20 -5.47 8.88
CA PRO A 144 -2.41 -4.25 8.68
C PRO A 144 -3.25 -2.99 8.76
N GLN A 145 -2.69 -1.93 9.36
CA GLN A 145 -3.38 -0.63 9.48
C GLN A 145 -3.81 -0.06 8.13
N LEU A 146 -3.01 -0.22 7.07
CA LEU A 146 -3.37 0.20 5.71
C LEU A 146 -4.65 -0.51 5.22
N LEU A 147 -4.72 -1.84 5.36
CA LEU A 147 -5.88 -2.64 4.99
C LEU A 147 -7.12 -2.27 5.82
N TYR A 148 -6.93 -2.11 7.13
CA TYR A 148 -8.02 -1.73 8.04
C TYR A 148 -8.59 -0.36 7.69
N CYS A 149 -7.74 0.65 7.44
CA CYS A 149 -8.16 1.98 7.01
C CYS A 149 -8.89 1.97 5.67
N PHE A 150 -8.43 1.17 4.71
CA PHE A 150 -9.12 0.98 3.42
C PHE A 150 -10.52 0.38 3.62
N ALA A 151 -10.61 -0.69 4.42
CA ALA A 151 -11.84 -1.44 4.61
C ALA A 151 -12.88 -0.68 5.45
N LYS A 152 -12.48 0.17 6.40
CA LYS A 152 -13.40 0.94 7.27
C LYS A 152 -14.37 1.84 6.47
N GLY A 153 -14.01 2.22 5.24
CA GLY A 153 -14.89 2.98 4.34
C GLY A 153 -15.80 2.12 3.43
N VAL A 154 -15.86 0.81 3.67
CA VAL A 154 -16.58 -0.18 2.85
C VAL A 154 -17.29 -1.25 3.68
N VAL A 155 -16.71 -1.65 4.82
CA VAL A 155 -17.13 -2.83 5.59
C VAL A 155 -17.14 -2.50 7.08
N GLU A 156 -18.18 -2.96 7.77
CA GLU A 156 -18.26 -2.89 9.23
C GLU A 156 -17.24 -3.82 9.91
N ASP A 157 -16.76 -3.44 11.09
CA ASP A 157 -15.79 -4.23 11.88
C ASP A 157 -16.26 -5.67 12.15
N SER A 158 -17.57 -5.87 12.31
CA SER A 158 -18.21 -7.18 12.52
C SER A 158 -18.02 -8.13 11.33
N LEU A 159 -17.97 -7.58 10.11
CA LEU A 159 -17.91 -8.28 8.82
C LEU A 159 -16.50 -8.27 8.21
N LEU A 160 -15.55 -7.55 8.81
CA LEU A 160 -14.20 -7.38 8.26
C LEU A 160 -13.49 -8.72 8.01
N VAL A 161 -13.57 -9.66 8.94
CA VAL A 161 -12.94 -10.98 8.80
C VAL A 161 -13.52 -11.75 7.62
N ASP A 162 -14.85 -11.75 7.48
CA ASP A 162 -15.52 -12.47 6.39
C ASP A 162 -15.21 -11.82 5.03
N TRP A 163 -15.09 -10.49 5.00
CA TRP A 163 -14.62 -9.76 3.82
C TRP A 163 -13.17 -10.10 3.48
N ILE A 164 -12.25 -10.10 4.44
CA ILE A 164 -10.85 -10.52 4.22
C ILE A 164 -10.81 -11.94 3.65
N CYS A 165 -11.58 -12.87 4.21
CA CYS A 165 -11.62 -14.27 3.76
C CYS A 165 -12.04 -14.45 2.30
N ARG A 166 -12.76 -13.49 1.69
CA ARG A 166 -13.12 -13.54 0.27
C ARG A 166 -11.93 -13.27 -0.66
N HIS A 167 -10.87 -12.65 -0.15
CA HIS A 167 -9.65 -12.34 -0.90
C HIS A 167 -8.53 -13.35 -0.66
N LEU A 168 -8.65 -14.21 0.36
CA LEU A 168 -7.67 -15.23 0.69
C LEU A 168 -7.75 -16.45 -0.23
N ASN A 169 -6.67 -17.22 -0.29
CA ASN A 169 -6.72 -18.56 -0.87
C ASN A 169 -7.50 -19.53 0.05
N PRO A 170 -7.97 -20.69 -0.45
CA PRO A 170 -8.82 -21.59 0.33
C PRO A 170 -8.18 -22.06 1.65
N GLU A 171 -6.88 -22.33 1.65
CA GLU A 171 -6.14 -22.77 2.84
C GLU A 171 -6.09 -21.68 3.92
N GLN A 172 -5.68 -20.47 3.53
CA GLN A 172 -5.66 -19.30 4.40
C GLN A 172 -7.06 -18.98 4.94
N ALA A 173 -8.08 -19.01 4.07
CA ALA A 173 -9.46 -18.74 4.47
C ALA A 173 -9.97 -19.76 5.49
N ALA A 174 -9.67 -21.06 5.31
CA ALA A 174 -10.06 -22.11 6.25
C ALA A 174 -9.43 -21.89 7.63
N VAL A 175 -8.14 -21.57 7.69
CA VAL A 175 -7.43 -21.27 8.94
C VAL A 175 -8.04 -20.06 9.65
N VAL A 176 -8.25 -18.96 8.93
CA VAL A 176 -8.81 -17.72 9.50
C VAL A 176 -10.24 -17.94 10.01
N ARG A 177 -11.10 -18.61 9.23
CA ARG A 177 -12.48 -18.92 9.64
C ARG A 177 -12.53 -19.82 10.88
N GLY A 178 -11.72 -20.88 10.94
CA GLY A 178 -11.69 -21.79 12.09
C GLY A 178 -11.29 -21.09 13.40
N LEU A 179 -10.32 -20.18 13.36
CA LEU A 179 -9.88 -19.42 14.53
C LEU A 179 -10.88 -18.36 14.97
N THR A 180 -11.53 -17.70 14.01
CA THR A 180 -12.48 -16.62 14.30
C THR A 180 -13.83 -17.12 14.78
N GLN A 181 -14.31 -18.29 14.33
CA GLN A 181 -15.54 -18.90 14.85
C GLN A 181 -15.44 -19.17 16.35
N ARG A 182 -14.32 -19.72 16.82
CA ARG A 182 -14.07 -19.95 18.27
C ARG A 182 -14.15 -18.66 19.09
N LYS A 183 -13.70 -17.53 18.53
CA LYS A 183 -13.70 -16.22 19.23
C LYS A 183 -15.02 -15.49 19.17
N ARG A 184 -15.77 -15.62 18.07
CA ARG A 184 -17.15 -15.09 17.96
C ARG A 184 -18.06 -15.70 19.02
N LEU A 185 -17.92 -17.01 19.27
CA LEU A 185 -18.64 -17.71 20.35
C LEU A 185 -18.32 -17.15 21.75
N LEU A 186 -17.13 -16.59 21.94
CA LEU A 186 -16.68 -15.99 23.20
C LEU A 186 -16.98 -14.48 23.30
N GLY A 187 -17.63 -13.88 22.29
CA GLY A 187 -17.89 -12.42 22.25
C GLY A 187 -16.63 -11.55 22.14
N VAL A 188 -15.48 -12.14 21.80
CA VAL A 188 -14.19 -11.43 21.74
C VAL A 188 -13.90 -10.98 20.30
N ARG A 189 -13.40 -9.74 20.15
CA ARG A 189 -12.93 -9.23 18.85
C ARG A 189 -11.91 -10.20 18.23
N SER A 190 -12.22 -10.69 17.05
CA SER A 190 -11.48 -11.76 16.38
C SER A 190 -10.16 -11.32 15.73
N PHE A 191 -9.92 -10.01 15.62
CA PHE A 191 -8.72 -9.43 14.99
C PHE A 191 -8.08 -8.29 15.82
N SER A 192 -6.78 -8.08 15.60
CA SER A 192 -6.01 -6.91 16.04
C SER A 192 -5.50 -6.16 14.82
N VAL A 193 -5.46 -4.83 14.92
CA VAL A 193 -4.81 -3.99 13.91
C VAL A 193 -3.33 -3.87 14.26
N ILE A 194 -2.44 -4.17 13.32
CA ILE A 194 -0.99 -3.96 13.48
C ILE A 194 -0.60 -2.60 12.86
N PRO A 195 0.30 -1.83 13.50
CA PRO A 195 0.65 -0.50 13.03
C PRO A 195 1.38 -0.55 11.68
N PHE A 196 1.34 0.56 10.96
CA PHE A 196 2.11 0.74 9.73
C PHE A 196 3.62 0.82 10.06
N ASP A 197 4.42 -0.02 9.41
CA ASP A 197 5.87 -0.08 9.59
C ASP A 197 6.59 0.72 8.51
N SER A 198 7.22 1.83 8.92
CA SER A 198 7.95 2.77 8.05
C SER A 198 9.39 2.36 7.75
N ARG A 199 9.86 1.19 8.20
CA ARG A 199 11.19 0.68 7.82
C ARG A 199 11.24 0.44 6.31
N PHE A 200 12.38 0.70 5.68
CA PHE A 200 12.52 0.51 4.24
C PHE A 200 12.46 -0.96 3.85
N ARG A 201 11.71 -1.27 2.78
CA ARG A 201 11.71 -2.57 2.11
C ARG A 201 11.06 -2.43 0.74
N TYR A 202 11.75 -2.88 -0.31
CA TYR A 202 11.12 -3.10 -1.61
C TYR A 202 10.82 -4.58 -1.82
N LEU A 203 9.59 -4.85 -2.22
CA LEU A 203 9.15 -6.17 -2.65
C LEU A 203 8.75 -6.11 -4.12
N PHE A 204 9.53 -6.81 -4.93
CA PHE A 204 9.16 -7.10 -6.30
C PHE A 204 8.40 -8.42 -6.31
N MET A 205 7.21 -8.43 -6.90
CA MET A 205 6.54 -9.69 -7.16
C MET A 205 7.33 -10.48 -8.21
N PRO A 206 7.77 -11.71 -7.91
CA PRO A 206 8.42 -12.52 -8.93
C PRO A 206 7.45 -12.77 -10.09
N HIS A 207 7.92 -12.55 -11.31
CA HIS A 207 7.22 -12.98 -12.51
C HIS A 207 7.19 -14.50 -12.55
N ASN A 208 6.08 -15.12 -12.14
CA ASN A 208 5.75 -16.54 -12.32
C ASN A 208 6.98 -17.50 -12.35
N LYS A 209 7.91 -17.33 -11.41
CA LYS A 209 8.95 -18.31 -11.12
C LYS A 209 8.49 -19.04 -9.87
N ASN A 210 8.57 -20.37 -9.95
CA ASN A 210 8.00 -21.32 -8.99
C ASN A 210 8.01 -20.81 -7.54
N LEU A 211 6.83 -20.88 -6.90
CA LEU A 211 6.59 -20.49 -5.48
C LEU A 211 7.53 -21.18 -4.46
N SER A 212 8.36 -22.14 -4.88
CA SER A 212 9.33 -22.83 -4.04
C SER A 212 10.50 -21.94 -3.60
N GLU A 213 10.89 -20.92 -4.35
CA GLU A 213 12.09 -20.11 -4.04
C GLU A 213 11.81 -19.01 -2.99
N LEU A 214 10.57 -18.52 -2.88
CA LEU A 214 10.18 -17.48 -1.92
C LEU A 214 10.16 -17.96 -0.46
N LYS A 215 10.01 -19.27 -0.20
CA LYS A 215 10.01 -19.83 1.16
C LYS A 215 11.40 -19.87 1.81
N GLN A 216 12.47 -19.73 1.02
CA GLN A 216 13.84 -19.68 1.56
C GLN A 216 14.25 -18.26 1.97
N SER A 217 13.81 -17.22 1.25
CA SER A 217 14.22 -15.84 1.56
C SER A 217 13.63 -15.30 2.87
N SER A 218 12.43 -15.75 3.28
CA SER A 218 11.81 -15.32 4.54
C SER A 218 12.40 -15.98 5.79
N LYS A 219 13.20 -17.05 5.63
CA LYS A 219 13.94 -17.67 6.75
C LYS A 219 15.32 -17.04 6.98
N LEU A 220 15.90 -16.39 5.99
CA LEU A 220 17.25 -15.81 6.08
C LEU A 220 17.30 -14.46 6.83
N GLU A 221 16.20 -13.69 6.85
CA GLU A 221 16.15 -12.42 7.59
C GLU A 221 16.00 -12.59 9.12
N ALA A 222 15.76 -13.81 9.61
CA ALA A 222 15.63 -14.10 11.05
C ALA A 222 16.97 -14.38 11.76
N HIS A 223 18.12 -14.31 11.08
CA HIS A 223 19.43 -14.70 11.63
C HIS A 223 20.53 -13.64 11.52
N CYS A 224 20.20 -12.38 11.24
CA CYS A 224 21.12 -11.26 11.46
C CYS A 224 20.43 -10.16 12.26
N GLY A 225 20.39 -10.37 13.57
CA GLY A 225 20.24 -9.35 14.60
C GLY A 225 21.54 -9.24 15.37
#